data_AF-A0A7Y8M3Q0-F1
#
_entry.id   AF-A0A7Y8M3Q0-F1
#
_cell.length_a   1.000
_cell.length_b   1.000
_cell.length_c   1.000
_cell.angle_alpha   90.00
_cell.angle_beta   90.00
_cell.angle_gamma   90.00
#
_symmetry.space_group_name_H-M   'P 1'
#
loop_
_entity.id
_entity.type
_entity.pdbx_description
1 polymer ?
#
loop_
_entity_poly.entity_id
_entity_poly.type
_entity_poly.pdbx_seq_one_letter_code
_entity_poly.pdbx_strand_id
1 'polypeptide(L)'
;MTNYKTFLTTVLLAAVLAGSGYTQSNSIKDITAHKYALENLIAGIHSENDGVRRNSIYFAGYYKIVETEDALIAQLKEENDPSTRILIALVLYELGSEEGLLEVKDLSL
;
A
#
# COMPACT_ATOMS: atom_id res chain seq x y z
N MET A 1 -16.96 54.24 -10.09
CA MET A 1 -16.52 53.59 -8.84
C MET A 1 -17.17 52.22 -8.59
N THR A 2 -18.37 51.97 -9.14
CA THR A 2 -19.10 50.68 -9.05
C THR A 2 -18.36 49.51 -9.71
N ASN A 3 -17.83 49.71 -10.92
CA ASN A 3 -17.18 48.63 -11.69
C ASN A 3 -15.89 48.09 -11.05
N TYR A 4 -15.13 48.94 -10.35
CA TYR A 4 -13.91 48.52 -9.65
C TYR A 4 -14.22 47.64 -8.45
N LYS A 5 -15.28 47.95 -7.69
CA LYS A 5 -15.74 47.13 -6.57
C LYS A 5 -16.26 45.78 -7.06
N THR A 6 -17.05 45.76 -8.13
CA THR A 6 -17.55 44.52 -8.74
C THR A 6 -16.41 43.65 -9.30
N PHE A 7 -15.40 44.27 -9.91
CA PHE A 7 -14.21 43.57 -10.38
C PHE A 7 -13.43 42.93 -9.23
N LEU A 8 -13.16 43.70 -8.17
CA LEU A 8 -12.49 43.20 -6.96
C LEU A 8 -13.26 42.06 -6.29
N THR A 9 -14.58 42.17 -6.16
CA THR A 9 -15.39 41.09 -5.59
C THR A 9 -15.37 39.84 -6.43
N THR A 10 -15.33 39.97 -7.77
CA THR A 10 -15.26 38.83 -8.68
C THR A 10 -13.91 38.12 -8.59
N VAL A 11 -12.81 38.87 -8.49
CA VAL A 11 -11.46 38.33 -8.33
C VAL A 11 -11.30 37.62 -6.99
N LEU A 12 -11.82 38.21 -5.91
CA LEU A 12 -11.82 37.59 -4.58
C LEU A 12 -12.60 36.28 -4.56
N LEU A 13 -13.77 36.24 -5.19
CA LEU A 13 -14.59 35.03 -5.26
C LEU A 13 -13.89 33.91 -6.04
N ALA A 14 -13.23 34.25 -7.16
CA ALA A 14 -12.44 33.30 -7.94
C ALA A 14 -11.25 32.74 -7.16
N ALA A 15 -10.57 33.57 -6.35
CA ALA A 15 -9.45 33.14 -5.53
C ALA A 15 -9.87 32.16 -4.41
N VAL A 16 -11.03 32.38 -3.79
CA VAL A 16 -11.57 31.46 -2.77
C VAL A 16 -11.95 30.11 -3.38
N LEU A 17 -12.59 30.10 -4.56
CA LEU A 17 -12.97 28.87 -5.25
C LEU A 17 -11.75 28.06 -5.77
N ALA A 18 -10.67 28.75 -6.17
CA ALA A 18 -9.42 28.10 -6.55
C ALA A 18 -8.67 27.49 -5.36
N GLY A 19 -8.86 28.02 -4.14
CA GLY A 19 -8.24 27.51 -2.91
C GLY A 19 -8.90 26.26 -2.33
N SER A 20 -10.16 25.99 -2.66
CA SER A 20 -10.93 24.83 -2.13
C SER A 20 -10.65 23.49 -2.83
N GLY A 21 -9.71 23.44 -3.79
CA GLY A 21 -9.40 22.23 -4.57
C GLY A 21 -8.33 21.30 -3.99
N TYR A 22 -7.67 21.66 -2.90
CA TYR A 22 -6.64 20.82 -2.30
C TYR A 22 -7.26 19.80 -1.33
N THR A 23 -7.90 18.77 -1.86
CA THR A 23 -7.98 17.51 -1.12
C THR A 23 -6.57 17.03 -0.86
N GLN A 24 -6.15 17.01 0.40
CA GLN A 24 -4.91 16.40 0.84
C GLN A 24 -5.05 14.88 0.65
N SER A 25 -4.81 14.42 -0.57
CA SER A 25 -4.67 12.99 -0.88
C SER A 25 -3.36 12.54 -0.26
N ASN A 26 -3.36 12.29 1.06
CA ASN A 26 -2.33 11.50 1.70
C ASN A 26 -2.43 10.11 1.06
N SER A 27 -1.65 9.90 0.01
CA SER A 27 -1.60 8.61 -0.67
C SER A 27 -1.13 7.59 0.37
N ILE A 28 -1.87 6.49 0.50
CA ILE A 28 -1.54 5.36 1.39
C ILE A 28 -0.11 4.82 1.14
N LYS A 29 0.54 5.18 0.02
CA LYS A 29 1.96 4.86 -0.22
C LYS A 29 2.89 5.31 0.91
N ASP A 30 2.56 6.35 1.66
CA ASP A 30 3.40 6.74 2.80
C ASP A 30 2.99 5.99 4.08
N ILE A 31 2.80 4.66 3.95
CA ILE A 31 2.59 3.78 5.10
C ILE A 31 3.80 3.82 6.04
N THR A 32 4.98 4.15 5.51
CA THR A 32 6.22 4.31 6.25
C THR A 32 6.25 5.59 7.10
N ALA A 33 5.51 6.65 6.72
CA ALA A 33 5.33 7.83 7.57
C ALA A 33 4.44 7.58 8.81
N HIS A 34 3.69 6.48 8.84
CA HIS A 34 2.90 6.10 10.01
C HIS A 34 3.66 5.10 10.86
N LYS A 35 4.04 5.53 12.07
CA LYS A 35 4.89 4.79 13.03
C LYS A 35 4.61 3.29 13.15
N TYR A 36 3.33 2.88 13.12
CA TYR A 36 2.92 1.50 13.35
C TYR A 36 2.35 0.80 12.11
N ALA A 37 2.23 1.48 10.98
CA ALA A 37 1.45 0.93 9.86
C ALA A 37 2.21 -0.20 9.13
N LEU A 38 3.53 -0.04 8.94
CA LEU A 38 4.38 -1.12 8.42
C LEU A 38 4.42 -2.32 9.38
N GLU A 39 4.60 -2.06 10.68
CA GLU A 39 4.66 -3.10 11.72
C GLU A 39 3.35 -3.90 11.80
N ASN A 40 2.20 -3.22 11.73
CA ASN A 40 0.89 -3.87 11.71
C ASN A 40 0.67 -4.68 10.43
N LEU A 41 1.17 -4.21 9.28
CA LEU A 41 1.08 -4.95 8.03
C LEU A 41 1.91 -6.24 8.10
N ILE A 42 3.15 -6.16 8.58
CA ILE A 42 4.03 -7.31 8.81
C ILE A 42 3.40 -8.29 9.80
N ALA A 43 2.88 -7.81 10.94
CA ALA A 43 2.16 -8.64 11.90
C ALA A 43 0.91 -9.29 11.27
N GLY A 44 0.24 -8.57 10.37
CA GLY A 44 -0.90 -9.09 9.63
C GLY A 44 -0.53 -10.21 8.67
N ILE A 45 0.63 -10.12 7.98
CA ILE A 45 1.15 -11.19 7.10
C ILE A 45 1.34 -12.50 7.89
N HIS A 46 1.76 -12.42 9.15
CA HIS A 46 1.93 -13.58 10.04
C HIS A 46 0.69 -13.90 10.90
N SER A 47 -0.48 -13.35 10.55
CA SER A 47 -1.66 -13.54 11.38
C SER A 47 -2.18 -14.98 11.29
N GLU A 48 -2.52 -15.56 12.43
CA GLU A 48 -3.28 -16.82 12.52
C GLU A 48 -4.69 -16.71 11.91
N ASN A 49 -5.20 -15.48 11.71
CA ASN A 49 -6.47 -15.28 11.02
C ASN A 49 -6.24 -15.23 9.50
N ASP A 50 -6.77 -16.25 8.80
CA ASP A 50 -6.62 -16.38 7.35
C ASP A 50 -7.06 -15.14 6.55
N GLY A 51 -8.14 -14.49 6.99
CA GLY A 51 -8.64 -13.28 6.35
C GLY A 51 -7.69 -12.09 6.50
N VAL A 52 -7.17 -11.89 7.71
CA VAL A 52 -6.17 -10.84 8.00
C VAL A 52 -4.89 -11.11 7.22
N ARG A 53 -4.38 -12.34 7.28
CA ARG A 53 -3.19 -12.77 6.57
C ARG A 53 -3.26 -12.50 5.07
N ARG A 54 -4.29 -13.02 4.41
CA ARG A 54 -4.45 -12.86 2.96
C ARG A 54 -4.64 -11.40 2.56
N ASN A 55 -5.39 -10.62 3.34
CA ASN A 55 -5.56 -9.19 3.06
C ASN A 55 -4.26 -8.41 3.22
N SER A 56 -3.47 -8.70 4.25
CA SER A 56 -2.17 -8.06 4.47
C SER A 56 -1.18 -8.41 3.36
N ILE A 57 -1.11 -9.68 2.94
CA ILE A 57 -0.30 -10.10 1.78
C ILE A 57 -0.74 -9.34 0.52
N TYR A 58 -2.06 -9.28 0.26
CA TYR A 58 -2.59 -8.54 -0.89
C TYR A 58 -2.20 -7.05 -0.85
N PHE A 59 -2.34 -6.40 0.31
CA PHE A 59 -2.01 -4.98 0.45
C PHE A 59 -0.52 -4.69 0.28
N ALA A 60 0.36 -5.59 0.73
CA ALA A 60 1.80 -5.49 0.48
C ALA A 60 2.10 -5.37 -1.03
N GLY A 61 1.51 -6.24 -1.85
CA GLY A 61 1.68 -6.19 -3.31
C GLY A 61 0.97 -5.01 -3.96
N TYR A 62 -0.30 -4.77 -3.59
CA TYR A 62 -1.11 -3.70 -4.17
C TYR A 62 -0.49 -2.31 -3.98
N TYR A 63 0.06 -2.04 -2.79
CA TYR A 63 0.71 -0.77 -2.48
C TYR A 63 2.23 -0.77 -2.76
N LYS A 64 2.79 -1.88 -3.23
CA LYS A 64 4.22 -2.06 -3.55
C LYS A 64 5.14 -1.74 -2.35
N ILE A 65 4.82 -2.32 -1.19
CA ILE A 65 5.54 -2.09 0.06
C ILE A 65 6.70 -3.09 0.13
N VAL A 66 7.83 -2.71 -0.46
CA VAL A 66 9.03 -3.55 -0.59
C VAL A 66 9.61 -3.98 0.76
N GLU A 67 9.39 -3.19 1.81
CA GLU A 67 9.83 -3.47 3.18
C GLU A 67 9.16 -4.72 3.80
N THR A 68 8.18 -5.32 3.12
CA THR A 68 7.51 -6.55 3.56
C THR A 68 8.12 -7.84 2.97
N GLU A 69 9.15 -7.74 2.14
CA GLU A 69 9.78 -8.87 1.44
C GLU A 69 10.13 -10.03 2.39
N ASP A 70 10.89 -9.76 3.46
CA ASP A 70 11.30 -10.78 4.43
C ASP A 70 10.10 -11.48 5.09
N ALA A 71 9.05 -10.73 5.42
CA ALA A 71 7.84 -11.27 6.03
C ALA A 71 7.08 -12.18 5.07
N LEU A 72 7.02 -11.80 3.78
CA LEU A 72 6.41 -12.61 2.73
C LEU A 72 7.18 -13.91 2.49
N ILE A 73 8.52 -13.85 2.46
CA ILE A 73 9.39 -15.03 2.31
C ILE A 73 9.23 -15.96 3.52
N ALA A 74 9.24 -15.42 4.73
CA ALA A 74 9.01 -16.21 5.94
C ALA A 74 7.63 -16.88 5.92
N GLN A 75 6.57 -16.15 5.57
CA GLN A 75 5.22 -16.69 5.49
C GLN A 75 5.11 -17.78 4.41
N LEU A 76 5.81 -17.64 3.28
CA LEU A 76 5.82 -18.64 2.20
C LEU A 76 6.33 -20.01 2.67
N LYS A 77 7.31 -20.02 3.59
CA LYS A 77 7.97 -21.23 4.11
C LYS A 77 7.08 -22.05 5.04
N GLU A 78 6.12 -21.40 5.70
CA GLU A 78 5.23 -22.04 6.69
C GLU A 78 3.78 -22.17 6.21
N GLU A 79 3.39 -21.47 5.14
CA GLU A 79 2.02 -21.49 4.62
C GLU A 79 1.69 -22.84 3.98
N ASN A 80 0.57 -23.43 4.42
CA ASN A 80 0.09 -24.73 3.93
C ASN A 80 -1.05 -24.58 2.93
N ASP A 81 -1.79 -23.47 2.96
CA ASP A 81 -2.87 -23.21 2.01
C ASP A 81 -2.30 -22.87 0.62
N PRO A 82 -2.56 -23.69 -0.41
CA PRO A 82 -2.00 -23.47 -1.74
C PRO A 82 -2.43 -22.13 -2.35
N SER A 83 -3.64 -21.66 -2.05
CA SER A 83 -4.15 -20.40 -2.60
C SER A 83 -3.38 -19.19 -2.04
N THR A 84 -3.00 -19.27 -0.77
CA THR A 84 -2.22 -18.23 -0.08
C THR A 84 -0.75 -18.28 -0.53
N ARG A 85 -0.16 -19.47 -0.73
CA ARG A 85 1.17 -19.60 -1.33
C ARG A 85 1.26 -18.96 -2.72
N ILE A 86 0.25 -19.18 -3.58
CA ILE A 86 0.16 -18.57 -4.91
C ILE A 86 0.08 -17.04 -4.79
N LEU A 87 -0.73 -16.53 -3.85
CA LEU A 87 -0.83 -15.10 -3.61
C LEU A 87 0.52 -14.50 -3.17
N ILE A 88 1.23 -15.14 -2.24
CA ILE A 88 2.55 -14.70 -1.81
C ILE A 88 3.54 -14.67 -2.98
N ALA A 89 3.57 -15.73 -3.80
CA ALA A 89 4.43 -15.80 -4.99
C ALA A 89 4.12 -14.67 -6.00
N LEU A 90 2.84 -14.39 -6.24
CA LEU A 90 2.42 -13.27 -7.09
C LEU A 90 2.91 -11.93 -6.52
N VAL A 91 2.76 -11.71 -5.22
CA VAL A 91 3.19 -10.47 -4.57
C VAL A 91 4.71 -10.31 -4.63
N LEU A 92 5.49 -11.35 -4.37
CA LEU A 92 6.96 -11.31 -4.49
C LEU A 92 7.40 -10.99 -5.93
N TYR A 93 6.76 -11.58 -6.94
CA TYR A 93 6.96 -11.21 -8.34
C TYR A 93 6.65 -9.73 -8.60
N GLU A 94 5.51 -9.27 -8.07
CA GLU A 94 5.02 -7.90 -8.21
C GLU A 94 5.89 -6.84 -7.54
N LEU A 95 6.64 -7.21 -6.50
CA LEU A 95 7.64 -6.38 -5.82
C LEU A 95 9.01 -6.44 -6.52
N GLY A 96 9.22 -7.38 -7.45
CA GLY A 96 10.51 -7.60 -8.10
C GLY A 96 11.54 -8.28 -7.19
N SER A 97 11.08 -9.04 -6.19
CA SER A 97 11.95 -9.74 -5.24
C SER A 97 12.63 -10.94 -5.91
N GLU A 98 13.92 -10.81 -6.22
CA GLU A 98 14.72 -11.91 -6.78
C GLU A 98 14.85 -13.06 -5.76
N GLU A 99 15.13 -12.74 -4.50
CA GLU A 99 15.24 -13.70 -3.41
C GLU A 99 13.93 -14.47 -3.20
N GLY A 100 12.81 -13.76 -3.15
CA GLY A 100 11.50 -14.38 -3.01
C GLY A 100 11.13 -15.29 -4.17
N LEU A 101 11.52 -14.95 -5.40
CA LEU A 101 11.31 -15.82 -6.56
C LEU A 101 12.21 -17.06 -6.54
N LEU A 102 13.43 -16.96 -6.02
CA LEU A 102 14.29 -18.12 -5.77
C LEU A 102 13.66 -19.05 -4.74
N GLU A 103 13.13 -18.50 -3.64
CA GLU A 103 12.45 -19.29 -2.62
C GLU A 103 11.19 -19.99 -3.15
N VAL A 104 10.38 -19.27 -3.96
CA VAL A 104 9.21 -19.87 -4.64
C VAL A 104 9.63 -21.06 -5.50
N LYS A 105 10.72 -20.93 -6.26
CA LYS A 105 11.25 -22.02 -7.09
C LYS A 105 11.68 -23.20 -6.22
N ASP A 106 12.43 -22.96 -5.16
CA ASP A 106 12.97 -24.02 -4.30
C ASP A 106 11.87 -24.79 -3.55
N LEU A 107 10.77 -24.14 -3.18
CA LEU A 107 9.61 -24.78 -2.54
C LEU A 107 8.60 -25.41 -3.51
N SER A 108 8.84 -25.28 -4.83
CA SER A 108 7.98 -25.85 -5.88
C SER A 108 8.59 -27.08 -6.55
N LEU A 109 9.86 -27.40 -6.26
CA LEU A 109 10.62 -28.54 -6.76
C LEU A 109 10.86 -29.57 -5.66
#